data_AF-A0A9W6TE73-F1
#
_entry.id   AF-A0A9W6TE73-F1
#
_cell.length_a   1.000
_cell.length_b   1.000
_cell.length_c   1.000
_cell.angle_alpha   90.00
_cell.angle_beta   90.00
_cell.angle_gamma   90.00
#
_symmetry.space_group_name_H-M   'P 1'
#
loop_
_entity.id
_entity.type
_entity.pdbx_description
1 polymer ?
#
loop_
_entity_poly.entity_id
_entity_poly.type
_entity_poly.pdbx_seq_one_letter_code
_entity_poly.pdbx_strand_id
1 'polypeptide(L)'
;MRVVGSLLLASLALSDALKTPLEYEREFSSWMQTHGVTFSDALEFARRLENYIANDMYILEHNAENAWTGVTLGHNEFSHMSFDEFKFKMTGLVLPDGYLEQRLAARVDGLWTDVQVPDEVDWVEKGAVTHVKNQGMCGSCWAFSTTGAVEGATYVSSGKLLSLSEQELVDCDHNGDMGCNGGLMDHAFAWIEDHGGLCSEDDYEYKGKAQVCRKCENVVKVTGFQDVNPQDEHALKVAVAQQPVSVAIEADQKAFQFYKSGVFNLTCGTRLDHGVLAVGYGVDNGQKFWKVKNSWGSSWGESGYIRLAREENGPAGQCGIASVPSYPFATLITKDEQVEEKTKVDEVVEEPRSVPADHPVDSFPAEAARDFRPKNLADLFSSAKITQCGDVSSAIIDFDHLEVTPASPQRGQPVVFFGNGNSKQDFASANFKLEVKLAGTQVFGHTGELCGDTHVPLPLGLGHIDVHGFACPMKKGKFSDLKVDVNLPIIAPAGNYEILLTSDDDSNSPLFCVNVELDLTSGADDAAKKTHVYEPLSYM
;
A
#
# COMPACT_ATOMS: atom_id res chain seq x y z
N MET A 1 28.65 -20.61 30.16
CA MET A 1 27.56 -20.20 31.07
C MET A 1 27.09 -18.75 30.90
N ARG A 2 27.80 -17.86 30.18
CA ARG A 2 27.34 -16.47 29.92
C ARG A 2 26.52 -16.27 28.63
N VAL A 3 26.62 -17.18 27.65
CA VAL A 3 25.89 -17.08 26.36
C VAL A 3 24.42 -17.52 26.48
N VAL A 4 24.13 -18.45 27.40
CA VAL A 4 22.77 -18.96 27.62
C VAL A 4 21.89 -17.95 28.35
N GLY A 5 22.47 -17.11 29.22
CA GLY A 5 21.73 -16.08 29.96
C GLY A 5 21.23 -14.92 29.10
N SER A 6 21.99 -14.51 28.07
CA SER A 6 21.61 -13.42 27.16
C SER A 6 20.49 -13.83 26.19
N LEU A 7 20.50 -15.08 25.70
CA LEU A 7 19.43 -15.63 24.86
C LEU A 7 18.12 -15.82 25.63
N LEU A 8 18.18 -16.24 26.91
CA LEU A 8 16.99 -16.36 27.76
C LEU A 8 16.38 -14.99 28.12
N LEU A 9 17.21 -13.98 28.38
CA LEU A 9 16.73 -12.61 28.66
C LEU A 9 16.11 -11.93 27.43
N ALA A 10 16.64 -12.16 26.22
CA ALA A 10 16.01 -11.70 24.98
C ALA A 10 14.68 -12.41 24.71
N SER A 11 14.61 -13.74 24.93
CA SER A 11 13.36 -14.51 24.76
C SER A 11 12.25 -14.14 25.75
N LEU A 12 12.62 -13.73 26.98
CA LEU A 12 11.67 -13.29 28.00
C LEU A 12 11.19 -11.84 27.77
N ALA A 13 12.03 -10.97 27.18
CA ALA A 13 11.65 -9.61 26.83
C ALA A 13 10.70 -9.54 25.62
N LEU A 14 10.80 -10.47 24.66
CA LEU A 14 9.85 -10.56 23.54
C LEU A 14 8.46 -11.07 23.98
N SER A 15 8.39 -11.95 25.00
CA SER A 15 7.11 -12.44 25.51
C SER A 15 6.29 -11.39 26.28
N ASP A 16 6.93 -10.35 26.82
CA ASP A 16 6.28 -9.25 27.54
C ASP A 16 5.96 -8.03 26.65
N ALA A 17 6.24 -8.11 25.34
CA ALA A 17 6.09 -6.98 24.39
C ALA A 17 5.19 -7.29 23.17
N LEU A 18 4.52 -8.45 23.11
CA LEU A 18 3.52 -8.67 22.07
C LEU A 18 2.24 -7.90 22.42
N LYS A 19 1.92 -6.90 21.59
CA LYS A 19 0.65 -6.20 21.64
C LYS A 19 -0.49 -7.21 21.51
N THR A 20 -1.54 -7.01 22.29
CA THR A 20 -2.77 -7.79 22.18
C THR A 20 -3.41 -7.56 20.80
N PRO A 21 -4.24 -8.49 20.30
CA PRO A 21 -4.97 -8.27 19.05
C PRO A 21 -5.74 -6.94 19.02
N LEU A 22 -6.38 -6.57 20.14
CA LEU A 22 -7.12 -5.31 20.27
C LEU A 22 -6.22 -4.06 20.18
N GLU A 23 -4.98 -4.14 20.64
CA GLU A 23 -4.01 -3.03 20.51
C GLU A 23 -3.57 -2.87 19.05
N TYR A 24 -3.25 -3.97 18.37
CA TYR A 24 -2.95 -3.95 16.93
C TYR A 24 -4.09 -3.38 16.10
N GLU A 25 -5.33 -3.75 16.40
CA GLU A 25 -6.51 -3.22 15.73
C GLU A 25 -6.64 -1.69 15.88
N ARG A 26 -6.38 -1.17 17.09
CA ARG A 26 -6.46 0.28 17.38
C ARG A 26 -5.36 1.05 16.65
N GLU A 27 -4.13 0.55 16.71
CA GLU A 27 -2.99 1.17 16.01
C GLU A 27 -3.20 1.16 14.50
N PHE A 28 -3.64 0.03 13.94
CA PHE A 28 -3.92 -0.08 12.51
C PHE A 28 -5.06 0.85 12.08
N SER A 29 -6.13 0.97 12.87
CA SER A 29 -7.22 1.91 12.61
C SER A 29 -6.75 3.37 12.64
N SER A 30 -5.85 3.72 13.57
CA SER A 30 -5.23 5.06 13.63
C SER A 30 -4.31 5.30 12.43
N TRP A 31 -3.55 4.28 12.03
CA TRP A 31 -2.68 4.32 10.86
C TRP A 31 -3.50 4.54 9.58
N MET A 32 -4.63 3.85 9.43
CA MET A 32 -5.56 4.01 8.29
C MET A 32 -6.09 5.44 8.19
N GLN A 33 -6.52 6.03 9.31
CA GLN A 33 -6.97 7.42 9.36
C GLN A 33 -5.86 8.39 8.98
N THR A 34 -4.64 8.15 9.47
CA THR A 34 -3.47 8.99 9.19
C THR A 34 -3.10 8.99 7.71
N HIS A 35 -3.23 7.84 7.03
CA HIS A 35 -2.86 7.68 5.62
C HIS A 35 -4.06 7.77 4.66
N GLY A 36 -5.26 8.04 5.16
CA GLY A 36 -6.48 8.13 4.35
C GLY A 36 -6.87 6.81 3.66
N VAL A 37 -6.50 5.67 4.24
CA VAL A 37 -6.74 4.34 3.67
C VAL A 37 -8.02 3.73 4.22
N THR A 38 -8.84 3.13 3.36
CA THR A 38 -10.04 2.39 3.74
C THR A 38 -10.10 1.06 2.99
N PHE A 39 -10.67 0.03 3.61
CA PHE A 39 -10.89 -1.28 3.00
C PHE A 39 -12.38 -1.59 3.12
N SER A 40 -13.05 -1.73 1.98
CA SER A 40 -14.49 -2.06 1.93
C SER A 40 -14.76 -3.55 2.09
N ASP A 41 -13.74 -4.38 1.88
CA ASP A 41 -13.83 -5.84 1.94
C ASP A 41 -13.24 -6.39 3.24
N ALA A 42 -14.00 -7.30 3.84
CA ALA A 42 -13.70 -7.98 5.10
C ALA A 42 -12.37 -8.76 5.07
N LEU A 43 -12.22 -9.55 4.00
CA LEU A 43 -11.10 -10.44 3.79
C LEU A 43 -9.84 -9.61 3.54
N GLU A 44 -9.97 -8.55 2.75
CA GLU A 44 -8.92 -7.59 2.51
C GLU A 44 -8.50 -6.90 3.80
N PHE A 45 -9.42 -6.35 4.58
CA PHE A 45 -9.08 -5.73 5.86
C PHE A 45 -8.26 -6.67 6.75
N ALA A 46 -8.71 -7.92 6.92
CA ALA A 46 -8.04 -8.88 7.77
C ALA A 46 -6.63 -9.23 7.25
N ARG A 47 -6.49 -9.42 5.92
CA ARG A 47 -5.18 -9.59 5.26
C ARG A 47 -4.25 -8.39 5.45
N ARG A 48 -4.80 -7.17 5.40
CA ARG A 48 -4.04 -5.92 5.60
C ARG A 48 -3.59 -5.74 7.04
N LEU A 49 -4.44 -6.09 8.00
CA LEU A 49 -4.08 -6.10 9.42
C LEU A 49 -3.00 -7.16 9.70
N GLU A 50 -3.11 -8.36 9.13
CA GLU A 50 -2.09 -9.40 9.27
C GLU A 50 -0.72 -8.93 8.74
N ASN A 51 -0.70 -8.32 7.55
CA ASN A 51 0.51 -7.70 7.01
C ASN A 51 1.05 -6.61 7.94
N TYR A 52 0.18 -5.74 8.46
CA TYR A 52 0.57 -4.67 9.38
C TYR A 52 1.23 -5.23 10.65
N ILE A 53 0.66 -6.27 11.25
CA ILE A 53 1.23 -6.95 12.43
C ILE A 53 2.59 -7.56 12.10
N ALA A 54 2.69 -8.30 10.98
CA ALA A 54 3.94 -8.92 10.56
C ALA A 54 5.04 -7.88 10.26
N ASN A 55 4.66 -6.70 9.78
CA ASN A 55 5.56 -5.59 9.54
C ASN A 55 5.94 -4.85 10.83
N ASP A 56 5.02 -4.63 11.77
CA ASP A 56 5.32 -4.07 13.09
C ASP A 56 6.32 -4.95 13.84
N MET A 57 6.11 -6.26 13.86
CA MET A 57 7.04 -7.21 14.47
C MET A 57 8.45 -7.09 13.87
N TYR A 58 8.55 -7.01 12.54
CA TYR A 58 9.84 -6.83 11.85
C TYR A 58 10.51 -5.49 12.21
N ILE A 59 9.74 -4.40 12.26
CA ILE A 59 10.24 -3.08 12.65
C ILE A 59 10.77 -3.10 14.08
N LEU A 60 10.01 -3.68 15.02
CA LEU A 60 10.37 -3.78 16.43
C LEU A 60 11.63 -4.64 16.62
N GLU A 61 11.69 -5.82 15.97
CA GLU A 61 12.85 -6.71 15.99
C GLU A 61 14.10 -6.00 15.44
N HIS A 62 13.99 -5.36 14.27
CA HIS A 62 15.10 -4.60 13.70
C HIS A 62 15.57 -3.51 14.66
N ASN A 63 14.66 -2.68 15.15
CA ASN A 63 15.02 -1.54 16.00
C ASN A 63 15.63 -2.00 17.35
N ALA A 64 15.25 -3.18 17.86
CA ALA A 64 15.83 -3.75 19.07
C ALA A 64 17.23 -4.35 18.83
N GLU A 65 17.41 -5.11 17.74
CA GLU A 65 18.65 -5.86 17.48
C GLU A 65 19.71 -5.05 16.72
N ASN A 66 19.29 -4.08 15.92
CA ASN A 66 20.16 -3.31 15.01
C ASN A 66 20.27 -1.82 15.38
N ALA A 67 19.92 -1.45 16.61
CA ALA A 67 20.06 -0.07 17.11
C ALA A 67 21.48 0.50 16.91
N TRP A 68 22.50 -0.36 16.94
CA TRP A 68 23.90 0.01 16.74
C TRP A 68 24.22 0.50 15.32
N THR A 69 23.38 0.20 14.33
CA THR A 69 23.56 0.66 12.94
C THR A 69 23.23 2.14 12.78
N GLY A 70 22.48 2.73 13.71
CA GLY A 70 21.95 4.09 13.60
C GLY A 70 20.76 4.23 12.65
N VAL A 71 20.32 3.13 12.00
CA VAL A 71 19.17 3.10 11.10
C VAL A 71 17.92 2.70 11.86
N THR A 72 16.90 3.56 11.82
CA THR A 72 15.60 3.30 12.43
C THR A 72 14.59 2.95 11.34
N LEU A 73 13.82 1.89 11.57
CA LEU A 73 12.65 1.55 10.76
C LEU A 73 11.37 2.04 11.43
N GLY A 74 10.32 2.25 10.65
CA GLY A 74 9.04 2.71 11.18
C GLY A 74 7.89 2.52 10.21
N HIS A 75 6.67 2.56 10.76
CA HIS A 75 5.46 2.55 9.97
C HIS A 75 5.37 3.76 9.05
N ASN A 76 4.97 3.50 7.81
CA ASN A 76 4.69 4.46 6.74
C ASN A 76 3.49 3.99 5.90
N GLU A 77 3.21 4.62 4.76
CA GLU A 77 2.06 4.27 3.88
C GLU A 77 2.07 2.82 3.36
N PHE A 78 3.20 2.10 3.42
CA PHE A 78 3.32 0.72 2.97
C PHE A 78 3.10 -0.33 4.07
N SER A 79 2.77 0.08 5.29
CA SER A 79 2.68 -0.81 6.44
C SER A 79 1.67 -1.95 6.28
N HIS A 80 0.62 -1.75 5.49
CA HIS A 80 -0.42 -2.73 5.22
C HIS A 80 -0.09 -3.71 4.07
N MET A 81 1.01 -3.50 3.36
CA MET A 81 1.40 -4.31 2.20
C MET A 81 2.23 -5.51 2.62
N SER A 82 2.04 -6.63 1.93
CA SER A 82 3.03 -7.70 1.99
C SER A 82 4.30 -7.24 1.27
N PHE A 83 5.43 -7.85 1.61
CA PHE A 83 6.70 -7.49 0.99
C PHE A 83 6.71 -7.75 -0.53
N ASP A 84 6.15 -8.86 -0.98
CA ASP A 84 6.04 -9.17 -2.41
C ASP A 84 5.15 -8.16 -3.16
N GLU A 85 4.06 -7.71 -2.52
CA GLU A 85 3.21 -6.68 -3.09
C GLU A 85 3.94 -5.33 -3.18
N PHE A 86 4.66 -4.93 -2.14
CA PHE A 86 5.47 -3.73 -2.14
C PHE A 86 6.51 -3.76 -3.27
N LYS A 87 7.28 -4.84 -3.35
CA LYS A 87 8.30 -5.04 -4.38
C LYS A 87 7.71 -4.90 -5.78
N PHE A 88 6.58 -5.57 -6.03
CA PHE A 88 5.94 -5.57 -7.34
C PHE A 88 5.36 -4.21 -7.74
N LYS A 89 4.83 -3.43 -6.79
CA LYS A 89 4.09 -2.19 -7.12
C LYS A 89 4.89 -0.90 -6.98
N MET A 90 5.98 -0.89 -6.20
CA MET A 90 6.72 0.33 -5.87
C MET A 90 8.06 0.47 -6.60
N THR A 91 8.51 -0.58 -7.28
CA THR A 91 9.70 -0.58 -8.16
C THR A 91 9.28 -0.43 -9.63
N GLY A 92 10.23 -0.16 -10.52
CA GLY A 92 9.89 0.10 -11.93
C GLY A 92 11.06 0.45 -12.85
N LEU A 93 12.31 0.32 -12.40
CA LEU A 93 13.44 0.44 -13.30
C LEU A 93 13.56 -0.84 -14.14
N VAL A 94 13.74 -0.68 -15.44
CA VAL A 94 14.01 -1.80 -16.35
C VAL A 94 15.27 -1.48 -17.14
N LEU A 95 16.34 -2.24 -16.90
CA LEU A 95 17.58 -2.10 -17.64
C LEU A 95 17.54 -2.98 -18.91
N PRO A 96 17.94 -2.45 -20.08
CA PRO A 96 18.14 -3.26 -21.27
C PRO A 96 19.19 -4.36 -21.06
N ASP A 97 19.05 -5.47 -21.76
CA ASP A 97 20.03 -6.56 -21.71
C ASP A 97 21.43 -6.07 -22.11
N GLY A 98 22.44 -6.35 -21.29
CA GLY A 98 23.82 -5.95 -21.54
C GLY A 98 24.14 -4.48 -21.22
N TYR A 99 23.18 -3.70 -20.71
CA TYR A 99 23.36 -2.28 -20.42
C TYR A 99 24.49 -2.02 -19.41
N LEU A 100 24.52 -2.78 -18.30
CA LEU A 100 25.56 -2.64 -17.28
C LEU A 100 26.94 -3.01 -17.82
N GLU A 101 27.03 -4.09 -18.60
CA GLU A 101 28.25 -4.54 -19.25
C GLU A 101 28.78 -3.49 -20.23
N GLN A 102 27.88 -2.88 -21.01
CA GLN A 102 28.23 -1.79 -21.93
C GLN A 102 28.75 -0.56 -21.17
N ARG A 103 28.06 -0.13 -20.11
CA ARG A 103 28.51 0.98 -19.28
C ARG A 103 29.88 0.71 -18.67
N LEU A 104 30.10 -0.51 -18.15
CA LEU A 104 31.38 -0.92 -17.59
C LEU A 104 32.49 -0.97 -18.63
N ALA A 105 32.20 -1.42 -19.85
CA ALA A 105 33.16 -1.41 -20.96
C ALA A 105 33.53 0.02 -21.42
N ALA A 106 32.62 0.98 -21.27
CA ALA A 106 32.84 2.39 -21.59
C ALA A 106 33.54 3.17 -20.47
N ARG A 107 33.71 2.58 -19.28
CA ARG A 107 34.34 3.21 -18.11
C ARG A 107 35.78 3.61 -18.40
N VAL A 108 36.15 4.84 -18.01
CA VAL A 108 37.52 5.35 -18.11
C VAL A 108 38.15 5.45 -16.73
N ASP A 109 39.11 4.57 -16.43
CA ASP A 109 39.82 4.57 -15.14
C ASP A 109 40.58 5.87 -14.87
N GLY A 110 40.43 6.38 -13.64
CA GLY A 110 41.19 7.53 -13.15
C GLY A 110 40.77 8.90 -13.70
N LEU A 111 39.70 8.96 -14.52
CA LEU A 111 39.27 10.20 -15.20
C LEU A 111 38.99 11.35 -14.22
N TRP A 112 38.46 11.04 -13.04
CA TRP A 112 37.99 12.03 -12.08
C TRP A 112 38.86 12.12 -10.82
N THR A 113 39.92 11.31 -10.67
CA THR A 113 40.64 11.12 -9.39
C THR A 113 41.22 12.40 -8.79
N ASP A 114 41.64 13.36 -9.61
CA ASP A 114 42.25 14.61 -9.14
C ASP A 114 41.23 15.75 -8.93
N VAL A 115 39.95 15.54 -9.24
CA VAL A 115 38.92 16.57 -9.16
C VAL A 115 38.47 16.78 -7.72
N GLN A 116 38.68 17.99 -7.21
CA GLN A 116 38.22 18.37 -5.88
C GLN A 116 36.87 19.07 -5.97
N VAL A 117 35.93 18.63 -5.14
CA VAL A 117 34.58 19.19 -5.00
C VAL A 117 34.28 19.45 -3.53
N PRO A 118 33.29 20.31 -3.20
CA PRO A 118 32.92 20.58 -1.80
C PRO A 118 32.68 19.31 -1.00
N ASP A 119 32.92 19.38 0.31
CA ASP A 119 32.71 18.24 1.22
C ASP A 119 31.23 17.88 1.38
N GLU A 120 30.36 18.89 1.27
CA GLU A 120 28.90 18.77 1.40
C GLU A 120 28.19 19.58 0.32
N VAL A 121 27.09 19.04 -0.20
CA VAL A 121 26.20 19.69 -1.16
C VAL A 121 24.77 19.29 -0.82
N ASP A 122 23.86 20.25 -0.77
CA ASP A 122 22.42 20.01 -0.67
C ASP A 122 21.67 20.89 -1.68
N TRP A 123 21.17 20.28 -2.75
CA TRP A 123 20.41 20.99 -3.78
C TRP A 123 19.00 21.38 -3.33
N VAL A 124 18.48 20.75 -2.26
CA VAL A 124 17.20 21.15 -1.66
C VAL A 124 17.35 22.53 -1.02
N GLU A 125 18.41 22.73 -0.23
CA GLU A 125 18.69 24.03 0.40
C GLU A 125 19.02 25.13 -0.63
N LYS A 126 19.63 24.75 -1.76
CA LYS A 126 19.91 25.67 -2.87
C LYS A 126 18.68 25.99 -3.73
N GLY A 127 17.52 25.39 -3.46
CA GLY A 127 16.27 25.63 -4.19
C GLY A 127 16.18 24.98 -5.56
N ALA A 128 17.00 23.96 -5.84
CA ALA A 128 17.08 23.28 -7.15
C ALA A 128 16.29 21.96 -7.20
N VAL A 129 15.45 21.70 -6.19
CA VAL A 129 14.71 20.44 -6.05
C VAL A 129 13.25 20.75 -5.73
N THR A 130 12.33 20.23 -6.52
CA THR A 130 10.88 20.33 -6.28
C THR A 130 10.46 19.56 -5.03
N HIS A 131 9.23 19.77 -4.56
CA HIS A 131 8.67 18.99 -3.46
C HIS A 131 8.67 17.48 -3.77
N VAL A 132 8.65 16.63 -2.73
CA VAL A 132 8.54 15.18 -2.91
C VAL A 132 7.16 14.85 -3.48
N LYS A 133 7.14 14.09 -4.58
CA LYS A 133 5.94 13.59 -5.24
C LYS A 133 5.67 12.12 -4.86
N ASN A 134 4.56 11.55 -5.33
CA ASN A 134 4.19 10.16 -5.08
C ASN A 134 3.79 9.47 -6.40
N GLN A 135 4.57 8.45 -6.80
CA GLN A 135 4.32 7.67 -8.02
C GLN A 135 3.09 6.76 -7.91
N GLY A 136 2.61 6.50 -6.71
CA GLY A 136 1.51 5.57 -6.46
C GLY A 136 1.84 4.14 -6.89
N MET A 137 0.81 3.41 -7.31
CA MET A 137 0.92 1.99 -7.70
C MET A 137 1.25 1.83 -9.19
N CYS A 138 2.29 2.53 -9.63
CA CYS A 138 2.78 2.55 -11.01
C CYS A 138 4.31 2.48 -10.98
N GLY A 139 4.91 1.60 -11.80
CA GLY A 139 6.37 1.46 -11.93
C GLY A 139 7.01 2.59 -12.73
N SER A 140 6.70 3.84 -12.39
CA SER A 140 7.15 5.06 -13.09
C SER A 140 8.31 5.78 -12.41
N CYS A 141 9.02 5.13 -11.47
CA CYS A 141 10.15 5.73 -10.77
C CYS A 141 11.22 6.29 -11.72
N TRP A 142 11.39 5.67 -12.89
CA TRP A 142 12.26 6.15 -13.97
C TRP A 142 11.84 7.57 -14.41
N ALA A 143 10.56 7.80 -14.67
CA ALA A 143 10.03 9.11 -15.05
C ALA A 143 10.23 10.15 -13.94
N PHE A 144 9.98 9.81 -12.67
CA PHE A 144 10.23 10.72 -11.54
C PHE A 144 11.71 11.05 -11.32
N SER A 145 12.60 10.08 -11.56
CA SER A 145 14.04 10.33 -11.52
C SER A 145 14.46 11.26 -12.66
N THR A 146 13.96 11.02 -13.88
CA THR A 146 14.21 11.84 -15.08
C THR A 146 13.74 13.27 -14.87
N THR A 147 12.46 13.49 -14.52
CA THR A 147 11.91 14.84 -14.33
C THR A 147 12.69 15.57 -13.25
N GLY A 148 12.98 14.94 -12.11
CA GLY A 148 13.75 15.55 -11.04
C GLY A 148 15.16 15.99 -11.47
N ALA A 149 15.82 15.26 -12.35
CA ALA A 149 17.13 15.65 -12.89
C ALA A 149 17.02 16.78 -13.93
N VAL A 150 16.00 16.76 -14.80
CA VAL A 150 15.74 17.84 -15.78
C VAL A 150 15.34 19.15 -15.07
N GLU A 151 14.52 19.07 -14.03
CA GLU A 151 14.16 20.20 -13.17
C GLU A 151 15.41 20.83 -12.53
N GLY A 152 16.27 20.00 -11.95
CA GLY A 152 17.53 20.42 -11.34
C GLY A 152 18.50 21.05 -12.35
N ALA A 153 18.69 20.42 -13.51
CA ALA A 153 19.53 20.93 -14.59
C ALA A 153 19.02 22.29 -15.12
N THR A 154 17.70 22.42 -15.29
CA THR A 154 17.05 23.66 -15.71
C THR A 154 17.24 24.77 -14.67
N TYR A 155 17.14 24.44 -13.37
CA TYR A 155 17.43 25.39 -12.31
C TYR A 155 18.88 25.87 -12.35
N VAL A 156 19.84 24.95 -12.54
CA VAL A 156 21.27 25.30 -12.63
C VAL A 156 21.56 26.21 -13.82
N SER A 157 20.92 25.97 -14.98
CA SER A 157 21.17 26.78 -16.18
C SER A 157 20.43 28.13 -16.20
N SER A 158 19.27 28.22 -15.56
CA SER A 158 18.36 29.38 -15.70
C SER A 158 18.03 30.12 -14.41
N GLY A 159 18.28 29.51 -13.25
CA GLY A 159 17.86 30.01 -11.94
C GLY A 159 16.35 29.87 -11.66
N LYS A 160 15.59 29.16 -12.51
CA LYS A 160 14.15 28.93 -12.32
C LYS A 160 13.87 27.45 -12.12
N LEU A 161 13.14 27.14 -11.04
CA LEU A 161 12.68 25.79 -10.75
C LEU A 161 11.25 25.66 -11.28
N LEU A 162 11.02 24.63 -12.10
CA LEU A 162 9.70 24.25 -12.59
C LEU A 162 9.35 22.86 -12.05
N SER A 163 8.05 22.56 -11.99
CA SER A 163 7.57 21.20 -11.78
C SER A 163 7.19 20.62 -13.14
N LEU A 164 7.85 19.54 -13.56
CA LEU A 164 7.66 18.93 -14.87
C LEU A 164 6.73 17.72 -14.80
N SER A 165 6.11 17.38 -15.92
CA SER A 165 5.15 16.26 -16.00
C SER A 165 5.84 14.91 -16.09
N GLU A 166 5.68 14.08 -15.07
CA GLU A 166 6.01 12.65 -15.20
C GLU A 166 5.00 11.92 -16.09
N GLN A 167 3.76 12.41 -16.16
CA GLN A 167 2.69 11.75 -16.90
C GLN A 167 2.92 11.76 -18.40
N GLU A 168 3.49 12.84 -18.93
CA GLU A 168 3.86 12.94 -20.34
C GLU A 168 4.86 11.83 -20.71
N LEU A 169 5.90 11.62 -19.91
CA LEU A 169 6.83 10.51 -20.10
C LEU A 169 6.11 9.16 -20.02
N VAL A 170 5.28 8.95 -19.00
CA VAL A 170 4.55 7.68 -18.81
C VAL A 170 3.62 7.36 -19.99
N ASP A 171 3.02 8.37 -20.61
CA ASP A 171 2.03 8.19 -21.69
C ASP A 171 2.66 8.20 -23.09
N CYS A 172 3.75 8.95 -23.30
CA CYS A 172 4.27 9.27 -24.62
C CYS A 172 5.65 8.68 -24.90
N ASP A 173 6.43 8.35 -23.88
CA ASP A 173 7.72 7.73 -24.07
C ASP A 173 7.57 6.22 -24.31
N HIS A 174 7.86 5.83 -25.54
CA HIS A 174 7.86 4.46 -26.01
C HIS A 174 9.21 4.07 -26.65
N ASN A 175 10.27 4.82 -26.39
CA ASN A 175 11.60 4.62 -27.01
C ASN A 175 12.45 3.56 -26.30
N GLY A 176 11.80 2.59 -25.64
CA GLY A 176 12.44 1.61 -24.76
C GLY A 176 11.75 1.54 -23.39
N ASP A 177 11.02 2.60 -23.04
CA ASP A 177 10.24 2.69 -21.82
C ASP A 177 8.78 2.27 -22.03
N MET A 178 8.13 1.78 -20.97
CA MET A 178 6.84 1.06 -21.03
C MET A 178 5.83 1.59 -20.01
N GLY A 179 5.86 2.91 -19.76
CA GLY A 179 4.95 3.56 -18.81
C GLY A 179 5.07 2.97 -17.41
N CYS A 180 3.96 2.47 -16.85
CA CYS A 180 3.95 1.83 -15.53
C CYS A 180 4.60 0.45 -15.48
N ASN A 181 4.96 -0.15 -16.62
CA ASN A 181 5.71 -1.42 -16.65
C ASN A 181 7.23 -1.20 -16.58
N GLY A 182 7.65 0.05 -16.41
CA GLY A 182 9.02 0.43 -16.15
C GLY A 182 9.76 1.03 -17.34
N GLY A 183 10.96 1.51 -17.05
CA GLY A 183 11.78 2.27 -18.00
C GLY A 183 13.15 2.63 -17.45
N LEU A 184 13.89 3.43 -18.20
CA LEU A 184 15.26 3.85 -17.93
C LEU A 184 15.40 5.36 -18.14
N MET A 185 16.07 6.06 -17.22
CA MET A 185 16.20 7.51 -17.27
C MET A 185 16.88 8.03 -18.54
N ASP A 186 17.86 7.28 -19.07
CA ASP A 186 18.59 7.64 -20.30
C ASP A 186 17.71 7.60 -21.55
N HIS A 187 16.80 6.63 -21.62
CA HIS A 187 15.78 6.56 -22.67
C HIS A 187 14.88 7.79 -22.61
N ALA A 188 14.39 8.13 -21.42
CA ALA A 188 13.58 9.32 -21.20
C ALA A 188 14.32 10.62 -21.52
N PHE A 189 15.61 10.76 -21.18
CA PHE A 189 16.39 11.94 -21.58
C PHE A 189 16.50 12.06 -23.10
N ALA A 190 16.79 10.95 -23.79
CA ALA A 190 16.84 10.92 -25.26
C ALA A 190 15.47 11.24 -25.87
N TRP A 191 14.38 10.73 -25.27
CA TRP A 191 13.03 11.03 -25.71
C TRP A 191 12.72 12.52 -25.61
N ILE A 192 13.03 13.17 -24.49
CA ILE A 192 12.78 14.61 -24.29
C ILE A 192 13.57 15.44 -25.32
N GLU A 193 14.82 15.05 -25.61
CA GLU A 193 15.64 15.70 -26.63
C GLU A 193 15.00 15.58 -28.03
N ASP A 194 14.59 14.38 -28.44
CA ASP A 194 13.98 14.11 -29.74
C ASP A 194 12.55 14.69 -29.87
N HIS A 195 11.79 14.72 -28.78
CA HIS A 195 10.43 15.26 -28.71
C HIS A 195 10.41 16.80 -28.80
N GLY A 196 11.55 17.46 -28.56
CA GLY A 196 11.67 18.91 -28.54
C GLY A 196 11.39 19.55 -27.18
N GLY A 197 11.05 18.76 -26.15
CA GLY A 197 10.88 19.26 -24.80
C GLY A 197 9.96 18.42 -23.93
N LEU A 198 9.63 18.98 -22.77
CA LEU A 198 8.70 18.41 -21.80
C LEU A 198 7.83 19.53 -21.22
N CYS A 199 6.56 19.24 -20.95
CA CYS A 199 5.61 20.18 -20.37
C CYS A 199 5.60 20.17 -18.83
N SER A 200 4.91 21.15 -18.25
CA SER A 200 4.81 21.30 -16.79
C SER A 200 3.77 20.34 -16.19
N GLU A 201 3.97 19.98 -14.93
CA GLU A 201 3.03 19.18 -14.13
C GLU A 201 1.61 19.78 -14.17
N ASP A 202 1.49 21.11 -14.08
CA ASP A 202 0.19 21.80 -14.10
C ASP A 202 -0.57 21.66 -15.45
N ASP A 203 0.14 21.45 -16.56
CA ASP A 203 -0.48 21.28 -17.89
C ASP A 203 -0.82 19.80 -18.12
N TYR A 204 0.03 18.89 -17.61
CA TYR A 204 -0.13 17.44 -17.75
C TYR A 204 0.07 16.73 -16.40
N GLU A 205 -0.97 16.79 -15.57
CA GLU A 205 -0.96 16.24 -14.21
C GLU A 205 -0.80 14.71 -14.15
N TYR A 206 -0.04 14.24 -13.17
CA TYR A 206 0.15 12.82 -12.88
C TYR A 206 -1.13 12.10 -12.44
N LYS A 207 -1.38 10.93 -13.04
CA LYS A 207 -2.57 10.08 -12.83
C LYS A 207 -2.24 8.70 -12.30
N GLY A 208 -0.97 8.34 -12.14
CA GLY A 208 -0.56 7.05 -11.54
C GLY A 208 -0.93 5.83 -12.39
N LYS A 209 -1.12 6.01 -13.69
CA LYS A 209 -1.43 4.96 -14.67
C LYS A 209 -1.12 5.46 -16.07
N ALA A 210 -0.74 4.56 -16.96
CA ALA A 210 -0.60 4.89 -18.38
C ALA A 210 -1.96 5.23 -19.00
N GLN A 211 -1.98 6.28 -19.81
CA GLN A 211 -3.11 6.77 -20.59
C GLN A 211 -2.67 7.01 -22.05
N VAL A 212 -3.58 7.58 -22.84
CA VAL A 212 -3.25 7.97 -24.22
C VAL A 212 -2.45 9.26 -24.18
N CYS A 213 -1.29 9.26 -24.84
CA CYS A 213 -0.45 10.44 -25.02
C CYS A 213 -1.27 11.65 -25.52
N ARG A 214 -1.19 12.77 -24.78
CA ARG A 214 -1.84 14.04 -25.10
C ARG A 214 -0.80 15.10 -25.44
N LYS A 215 -1.16 16.04 -26.32
CA LYS A 215 -0.33 17.22 -26.59
C LYS A 215 -0.41 18.22 -25.44
N CYS A 216 0.73 18.77 -25.04
CA CYS A 216 0.85 19.89 -24.09
C CYS A 216 1.90 20.89 -24.60
N GLU A 217 2.05 22.02 -23.89
CA GLU A 217 3.06 23.03 -24.24
C GLU A 217 4.39 22.76 -23.53
N ASN A 218 5.43 22.48 -24.31
CA ASN A 218 6.78 22.28 -23.78
C ASN A 218 7.32 23.56 -23.12
N VAL A 219 7.86 23.41 -21.91
CA VAL A 219 8.42 24.50 -21.10
C VAL A 219 9.93 24.40 -20.92
N VAL A 220 10.49 23.20 -21.11
CA VAL A 220 11.92 22.92 -21.05
C VAL A 220 12.35 22.06 -22.23
N LYS A 221 13.62 22.17 -22.60
CA LYS A 221 14.28 21.30 -23.58
C LYS A 221 15.51 20.64 -22.98
N VAL A 222 15.71 19.36 -23.27
CA VAL A 222 16.97 18.65 -23.02
C VAL A 222 17.84 18.77 -24.27
N THR A 223 19.11 19.13 -24.09
CA THR A 223 20.06 19.35 -25.21
C THR A 223 21.14 18.26 -25.27
N GLY A 224 20.90 17.14 -24.58
CA GLY A 224 21.82 16.04 -24.38
C GLY A 224 21.87 15.61 -22.91
N PHE A 225 22.52 14.48 -22.67
CA PHE A 225 22.75 13.94 -21.33
C PHE A 225 24.09 13.21 -21.27
N GLN A 226 24.57 12.93 -20.07
CA GLN A 226 25.86 12.31 -19.83
C GLN A 226 25.76 11.20 -18.78
N ASP A 227 26.27 10.03 -19.16
CA ASP A 227 26.56 8.94 -18.24
C ASP A 227 27.73 9.30 -17.32
N VAL A 228 27.56 9.08 -16.01
CA VAL A 228 28.66 9.09 -15.05
C VAL A 228 29.33 7.73 -15.05
N ASN A 229 30.67 7.73 -14.98
CA ASN A 229 31.49 6.52 -14.89
C ASN A 229 30.90 5.54 -13.87
N PRO A 230 30.52 4.32 -14.28
CA PRO A 230 29.92 3.35 -13.38
C PRO A 230 30.93 2.85 -12.36
N GLN A 231 30.41 2.44 -11.20
CA GLN A 231 31.18 1.92 -10.08
C GLN A 231 32.30 2.88 -9.61
N ASP A 232 32.01 4.18 -9.65
CA ASP A 232 32.92 5.24 -9.24
C ASP A 232 32.15 6.30 -8.43
N GLU A 233 32.10 6.11 -7.11
CA GLU A 233 31.44 7.05 -6.20
C GLU A 233 32.08 8.44 -6.20
N HIS A 234 33.35 8.56 -6.59
CA HIS A 234 34.00 9.86 -6.71
C HIS A 234 33.49 10.59 -7.97
N ALA A 235 33.38 9.90 -9.10
CA ALA A 235 32.75 10.46 -10.30
C ALA A 235 31.30 10.89 -10.03
N LEU A 236 30.53 10.08 -9.30
CA LEU A 236 29.18 10.46 -8.85
C LEU A 236 29.22 11.71 -7.97
N LYS A 237 30.19 11.84 -7.05
CA LYS A 237 30.33 13.02 -6.19
C LYS A 237 30.59 14.27 -7.02
N VAL A 238 31.44 14.15 -8.05
CA VAL A 238 31.75 15.23 -8.98
C VAL A 238 30.52 15.66 -9.79
N ALA A 239 29.69 14.72 -10.23
CA ALA A 239 28.44 15.03 -10.92
C ALA A 239 27.41 15.70 -10.00
N VAL A 240 27.17 15.13 -8.81
CA VAL A 240 26.23 15.68 -7.81
C VAL A 240 26.68 17.06 -7.32
N ALA A 241 27.98 17.36 -7.32
CA ALA A 241 28.46 18.70 -6.98
C ALA A 241 28.02 19.80 -7.97
N GLN A 242 27.66 19.42 -9.20
CA GLN A 242 27.28 20.33 -10.28
C GLN A 242 25.76 20.51 -10.41
N GLN A 243 24.98 19.44 -10.19
CA GLN A 243 23.52 19.42 -10.27
C GLN A 243 22.94 18.15 -9.63
N PRO A 244 21.62 18.04 -9.42
CA PRO A 244 20.97 16.76 -9.12
C PRO A 244 21.20 15.71 -10.22
N VAL A 245 21.36 14.44 -9.83
CA VAL A 245 21.74 13.33 -10.74
C VAL A 245 20.75 12.18 -10.60
N SER A 246 20.25 11.67 -11.72
CA SER A 246 19.45 10.44 -11.75
C SER A 246 20.34 9.25 -11.44
N VAL A 247 19.91 8.41 -10.51
CA VAL A 247 20.62 7.19 -10.12
C VAL A 247 19.63 6.05 -9.98
N ALA A 248 20.11 4.82 -10.10
CA ALA A 248 19.31 3.67 -9.70
C ALA A 248 19.93 2.91 -8.52
N ILE A 249 19.07 2.25 -7.77
CA ILE A 249 19.40 1.46 -6.60
C ILE A 249 18.60 0.15 -6.58
N GLU A 250 19.01 -0.80 -5.76
CA GLU A 250 18.18 -1.93 -5.33
C GLU A 250 17.36 -1.50 -4.10
N ALA A 251 16.05 -1.35 -4.28
CA ALA A 251 15.11 -0.89 -3.25
C ALA A 251 14.10 -1.99 -2.84
N ASP A 252 14.14 -3.17 -3.44
CA ASP A 252 13.32 -4.33 -3.11
C ASP A 252 13.70 -5.05 -1.80
N GLN A 253 14.15 -4.32 -0.77
CA GLN A 253 14.54 -4.88 0.52
C GLN A 253 13.57 -4.47 1.63
N LYS A 254 13.25 -5.38 2.55
CA LYS A 254 12.24 -5.12 3.60
C LYS A 254 12.64 -3.97 4.53
N ALA A 255 13.95 -3.82 4.81
CA ALA A 255 14.45 -2.67 5.56
C ALA A 255 14.30 -1.35 4.80
N PHE A 256 14.40 -1.39 3.47
CA PHE A 256 14.20 -0.21 2.62
C PHE A 256 12.73 0.22 2.59
N GLN A 257 11.80 -0.75 2.51
CA GLN A 257 10.35 -0.52 2.61
C GLN A 257 9.99 0.31 3.86
N PHE A 258 10.61 0.01 5.01
CA PHE A 258 10.29 0.64 6.29
C PHE A 258 11.31 1.66 6.78
N TYR A 259 12.24 2.10 5.91
CA TYR A 259 13.21 3.11 6.29
C TYR A 259 12.51 4.36 6.84
N LYS A 260 12.94 4.80 8.03
CA LYS A 260 12.42 6.00 8.69
C LYS A 260 13.47 7.09 8.82
N SER A 261 14.67 6.74 9.28
CA SER A 261 15.75 7.71 9.49
C SER A 261 17.11 7.05 9.68
N GLY A 262 18.17 7.85 9.56
CA GLY A 262 19.56 7.45 9.74
C GLY A 262 20.28 7.24 8.41
N VAL A 263 21.60 7.05 8.44
CA VAL A 263 22.36 6.72 7.23
C VAL A 263 22.23 5.22 6.95
N PHE A 264 21.46 4.88 5.93
CA PHE A 264 21.15 3.52 5.55
C PHE A 264 22.40 2.78 5.06
N ASN A 265 22.89 1.87 5.89
CA ASN A 265 24.03 0.98 5.65
C ASN A 265 23.66 -0.51 5.82
N LEU A 266 22.35 -0.81 5.79
CA LEU A 266 21.83 -2.17 5.90
C LEU A 266 22.03 -2.93 4.59
N THR A 267 21.89 -4.25 4.65
CA THR A 267 22.08 -5.11 3.48
C THR A 267 21.08 -4.77 2.37
N CYS A 268 21.64 -4.48 1.20
CA CYS A 268 20.98 -4.44 -0.10
C CYS A 268 21.96 -4.99 -1.14
N GLY A 269 21.46 -5.49 -2.26
CA GLY A 269 22.32 -5.98 -3.35
C GLY A 269 22.68 -4.88 -4.35
N THR A 270 22.84 -5.30 -5.61
CA THR A 270 23.15 -4.45 -6.77
C THR A 270 22.26 -4.79 -7.98
N ARG A 271 21.15 -5.51 -7.77
CA ARG A 271 20.09 -5.77 -8.76
C ARG A 271 19.16 -4.57 -8.79
N LEU A 272 19.57 -3.55 -9.54
CA LEU A 272 18.88 -2.27 -9.60
C LEU A 272 17.44 -2.44 -10.11
N ASP A 273 16.50 -1.85 -9.39
CA ASP A 273 15.05 -1.97 -9.64
C ASP A 273 14.29 -0.65 -9.43
N HIS A 274 14.96 0.39 -8.92
CA HIS A 274 14.32 1.64 -8.57
C HIS A 274 15.14 2.86 -8.99
N GLY A 275 14.51 3.77 -9.72
CA GLY A 275 15.08 5.05 -10.15
C GLY A 275 14.79 6.15 -9.13
N VAL A 276 15.84 6.84 -8.68
CA VAL A 276 15.76 7.91 -7.67
C VAL A 276 16.68 9.07 -8.04
N LEU A 277 16.64 10.17 -7.27
CA LEU A 277 17.41 11.36 -7.56
C LEU A 277 18.42 11.65 -6.44
N ALA A 278 19.72 11.60 -6.75
CA ALA A 278 20.76 12.07 -5.85
C ALA A 278 20.78 13.61 -5.84
N VAL A 279 20.40 14.20 -4.72
CA VAL A 279 20.24 15.65 -4.55
C VAL A 279 21.33 16.28 -3.67
N GLY A 280 22.29 15.48 -3.21
CA GLY A 280 23.33 15.96 -2.34
C GLY A 280 24.15 14.86 -1.70
N TYR A 281 25.08 15.28 -0.86
CA TYR A 281 25.89 14.41 -0.03
C TYR A 281 26.43 15.21 1.16
N GLY A 282 26.79 14.51 2.23
CA GLY A 282 27.35 15.15 3.42
C GLY A 282 27.97 14.15 4.39
N VAL A 283 28.17 14.61 5.62
CA VAL A 283 28.66 13.78 6.73
C VAL A 283 27.73 13.97 7.92
N ASP A 284 27.25 12.87 8.51
CA ASP A 284 26.50 12.88 9.76
C ASP A 284 27.23 12.03 10.81
N ASN A 285 27.62 12.65 11.92
CA ASN A 285 28.37 11.99 13.00
C ASN A 285 29.60 11.17 12.54
N GLY A 286 30.29 11.64 11.50
CA GLY A 286 31.46 10.98 10.91
C GLY A 286 31.14 9.95 9.83
N GLN A 287 29.86 9.64 9.59
CA GLN A 287 29.42 8.75 8.52
C GLN A 287 29.07 9.56 7.27
N LYS A 288 29.70 9.23 6.13
CA LYS A 288 29.43 9.88 4.84
C LYS A 288 28.13 9.35 4.26
N PHE A 289 27.34 10.21 3.63
CA PHE A 289 26.09 9.81 3.00
C PHE A 289 25.83 10.52 1.68
N TRP A 290 25.04 9.87 0.83
CA TRP A 290 24.28 10.45 -0.28
C TRP A 290 22.90 10.87 0.22
N LYS A 291 22.45 12.09 -0.09
CA LYS A 291 21.06 12.50 0.12
C LYS A 291 20.28 12.21 -1.15
N VAL A 292 19.26 11.36 -1.04
CA VAL A 292 18.50 10.87 -2.18
C VAL A 292 17.02 11.20 -1.99
N LYS A 293 16.43 11.83 -3.00
CA LYS A 293 14.99 12.09 -3.09
C LYS A 293 14.30 10.86 -3.69
N ASN A 294 13.29 10.37 -3.00
CA ASN A 294 12.45 9.26 -3.45
C ASN A 294 11.12 9.78 -4.05
N SER A 295 10.35 8.90 -4.68
CA SER A 295 9.08 9.14 -5.36
C SER A 295 7.90 8.47 -4.66
N TRP A 296 8.01 8.20 -3.36
CA TRP A 296 7.03 7.44 -2.57
C TRP A 296 6.30 8.32 -1.55
N GLY A 297 6.15 9.62 -1.84
CA GLY A 297 5.51 10.55 -0.94
C GLY A 297 6.35 10.90 0.30
N SER A 298 5.90 11.92 1.03
CA SER A 298 6.60 12.44 2.20
C SER A 298 6.41 11.60 3.47
N SER A 299 5.52 10.60 3.44
CA SER A 299 5.26 9.73 4.60
C SER A 299 6.40 8.72 4.81
N TRP A 300 7.08 8.35 3.73
CA TRP A 300 8.20 7.43 3.70
C TRP A 300 9.52 8.13 4.03
N GLY A 301 10.42 7.45 4.75
CA GLY A 301 11.75 7.95 5.07
C GLY A 301 11.79 9.29 5.82
N GLU A 302 12.83 10.06 5.54
CA GLU A 302 13.09 11.38 6.12
C GLU A 302 12.33 12.44 5.32
N SER A 303 11.00 12.46 5.45
CA SER A 303 10.10 13.33 4.65
C SER A 303 10.21 13.10 3.13
N GLY A 304 10.32 11.84 2.71
CA GLY A 304 10.47 11.43 1.31
C GLY A 304 11.92 11.32 0.83
N TYR A 305 12.89 11.49 1.71
CA TYR A 305 14.31 11.35 1.43
C TYR A 305 14.89 10.14 2.16
N ILE A 306 16.03 9.67 1.66
CA ILE A 306 16.90 8.70 2.33
C ILE A 306 18.33 9.17 2.27
N ARG A 307 19.07 8.89 3.36
CA ARG A 307 20.52 9.02 3.39
C ARG A 307 21.13 7.64 3.17
N LEU A 308 21.78 7.40 2.04
CA LEU A 308 22.48 6.15 1.75
C LEU A 308 23.95 6.28 2.13
N ALA A 309 24.54 5.25 2.73
CA ALA A 309 25.98 5.25 3.04
C ALA A 309 26.81 5.49 1.77
N ARG A 310 27.86 6.31 1.88
CA ARG A 310 28.77 6.65 0.78
C ARG A 310 30.18 6.16 1.09
N GLU A 311 30.91 5.69 0.08
CA GLU A 311 32.24 5.09 0.20
C GLU A 311 32.23 3.81 1.05
N GLU A 312 31.11 3.09 1.02
CA GLU A 312 30.89 1.81 1.70
C GLU A 312 30.37 0.78 0.69
N ASN A 313 30.56 -0.51 0.98
CA ASN A 313 29.99 -1.63 0.21
C ASN A 313 30.49 -1.79 -1.23
N GLY A 314 31.75 -1.40 -1.47
CA GLY A 314 32.46 -1.67 -2.71
C GLY A 314 32.21 -0.64 -3.81
N PRO A 315 32.71 -0.88 -5.02
CA PRO A 315 32.77 0.16 -6.05
C PRO A 315 31.39 0.53 -6.61
N ALA A 316 30.40 -0.37 -6.52
CA ALA A 316 29.01 -0.08 -6.87
C ALA A 316 28.30 0.89 -5.90
N GLY A 317 28.87 1.14 -4.72
CA GLY A 317 28.27 1.93 -3.65
C GLY A 317 27.09 1.24 -2.97
N GLN A 318 26.57 1.84 -1.91
CA GLN A 318 25.41 1.33 -1.18
C GLN A 318 24.21 1.13 -2.11
N CYS A 319 23.65 -0.08 -2.11
CA CYS A 319 22.53 -0.51 -2.95
C CYS A 319 22.76 -0.32 -4.46
N GLY A 320 24.01 -0.23 -4.89
CA GLY A 320 24.37 -0.06 -6.30
C GLY A 320 24.23 1.38 -6.83
N ILE A 321 24.09 2.39 -5.97
CA ILE A 321 23.88 3.80 -6.36
C ILE A 321 24.87 4.34 -7.41
N ALA A 322 26.11 3.83 -7.45
CA ALA A 322 27.12 4.26 -8.41
C ALA A 322 27.11 3.46 -9.73
N SER A 323 26.14 2.57 -9.95
CA SER A 323 26.14 1.64 -11.09
C SER A 323 25.56 2.26 -12.38
N VAL A 324 24.43 2.97 -12.28
CA VAL A 324 23.77 3.65 -13.42
C VAL A 324 23.49 5.16 -13.22
N PRO A 325 24.42 5.96 -12.66
CA PRO A 325 24.22 7.41 -12.60
C PRO A 325 24.32 8.10 -13.97
N SER A 326 23.39 9.01 -14.26
CA SER A 326 23.37 9.88 -15.45
C SER A 326 22.70 11.22 -15.14
N TYR A 327 23.02 12.25 -15.92
CA TYR A 327 22.43 13.58 -15.74
C TYR A 327 22.20 14.31 -17.08
N PRO A 328 21.11 15.08 -17.23
CA PRO A 328 20.81 15.82 -18.45
C PRO A 328 21.42 17.22 -18.45
N PHE A 329 21.54 17.80 -19.64
CA PHE A 329 21.68 19.23 -19.85
C PHE A 329 20.33 19.80 -20.29
N ALA A 330 19.80 20.77 -19.57
CA ALA A 330 18.46 21.30 -19.82
C ALA A 330 18.40 22.83 -19.76
N THR A 331 17.51 23.40 -20.56
CA THR A 331 17.25 24.85 -20.62
C THR A 331 15.76 25.15 -20.74
N LEU A 332 15.35 26.35 -20.33
CA LEU A 332 13.99 26.84 -20.56
C LEU A 332 13.77 27.08 -22.06
N ILE A 333 12.59 26.73 -22.54
CA ILE A 333 12.14 27.17 -23.87
C ILE A 333 11.66 28.62 -23.72
N THR A 334 12.24 29.53 -24.48
CA THR A 334 11.86 30.95 -24.44
C THR A 334 10.56 31.18 -25.19
N LYS A 335 9.82 32.24 -24.83
CA LYS A 335 8.55 32.59 -25.51
C LYS A 335 8.73 32.80 -27.02
N ASP A 336 9.89 33.27 -27.46
CA ASP A 336 10.18 33.48 -28.88
C ASP A 336 10.38 32.14 -29.61
N GLU A 337 11.03 31.16 -28.96
CA GLU A 337 11.14 29.79 -29.48
C GLU A 337 9.79 29.06 -29.49
N GLN A 338 8.94 29.26 -28.48
CA GLN A 338 7.58 28.70 -28.45
C GLN A 338 6.70 29.22 -29.61
N VAL A 339 6.93 30.46 -30.07
CA VAL A 339 6.22 31.03 -31.23
C VAL A 339 6.72 30.42 -32.54
N GLU A 340 8.05 30.24 -32.70
CA GLU A 340 8.63 29.57 -33.88
C GLU A 340 8.25 28.09 -33.99
N GLU A 341 8.11 27.39 -32.86
CA GLU A 341 7.66 26.01 -32.83
C GLU A 341 6.18 25.89 -33.20
N LYS A 342 5.33 26.80 -32.69
CA LYS A 342 3.91 26.88 -33.08
C LYS A 342 3.75 27.12 -34.59
N THR A 343 4.53 28.01 -35.20
CA THR A 343 4.47 28.22 -36.66
C THR A 343 4.97 27.02 -37.47
N LYS A 344 5.95 26.26 -36.98
CA LYS A 344 6.40 25.01 -37.65
C LYS A 344 5.38 23.87 -37.54
N VAL A 345 4.66 23.77 -36.42
CA VAL A 345 3.61 22.77 -36.23
C VAL A 345 2.38 23.11 -37.08
N ASP A 346 2.03 24.40 -37.19
CA ASP A 346 0.90 24.86 -38.02
C ASP A 346 1.12 24.65 -39.53
N GLU A 347 2.38 24.60 -40.01
CA GLU A 347 2.70 24.28 -41.41
C GLU A 347 2.52 22.79 -41.77
N VAL A 348 2.42 21.88 -40.79
CA VAL A 348 2.38 20.41 -41.00
C VAL A 348 0.96 19.82 -40.91
N VAL A 349 -0.07 20.63 -40.65
CA VAL A 349 -1.46 20.15 -40.56
C VAL A 349 -2.12 20.10 -41.94
N GLU A 350 -2.02 18.95 -42.63
CA GLU A 350 -3.02 18.58 -43.65
C GLU A 350 -4.39 18.33 -42.98
N GLU A 351 -5.45 18.76 -43.66
CA GLU A 351 -6.81 18.98 -43.15
C GLU A 351 -7.43 17.82 -42.34
N PRO A 352 -8.10 18.11 -41.20
CA PRO A 352 -8.94 17.13 -40.53
C PRO A 352 -10.32 17.01 -41.18
N ARG A 353 -10.74 15.77 -41.46
CA ARG A 353 -12.14 15.41 -41.78
C ARG A 353 -13.06 15.84 -40.64
N SER A 354 -14.11 16.56 -41.01
CA SER A 354 -15.17 17.06 -40.13
C SER A 354 -16.10 15.95 -39.61
N VAL A 355 -16.40 15.99 -38.31
CA VAL A 355 -17.61 15.41 -37.72
C VAL A 355 -18.28 16.51 -36.89
N PRO A 356 -19.60 16.78 -37.05
CA PRO A 356 -20.23 17.94 -36.42
C PRO A 356 -20.52 17.71 -34.93
N ALA A 357 -20.37 18.78 -34.15
CA ALA A 357 -20.79 18.89 -32.76
C ALA A 357 -22.05 19.78 -32.66
N ASP A 358 -23.06 19.29 -31.95
CA ASP A 358 -24.19 20.00 -31.34
C ASP A 358 -24.29 19.37 -29.93
N HIS A 359 -24.42 20.02 -28.76
CA HIS A 359 -24.91 21.34 -28.34
C HIS A 359 -24.59 21.52 -26.81
N PRO A 360 -24.98 22.61 -26.11
CA PRO A 360 -24.14 23.34 -25.13
C PRO A 360 -24.14 22.87 -23.67
N VAL A 361 -23.09 23.29 -22.96
CA VAL A 361 -22.84 23.15 -21.52
C VAL A 361 -23.57 24.25 -20.75
N ASP A 362 -24.37 23.88 -19.75
CA ASP A 362 -24.93 24.80 -18.76
C ASP A 362 -24.14 24.75 -17.45
N SER A 363 -23.76 25.94 -16.98
CA SER A 363 -23.11 26.29 -15.73
C SER A 363 -23.99 26.13 -14.49
N PHE A 364 -23.43 25.74 -13.33
CA PHE A 364 -24.02 26.00 -12.00
C PHE A 364 -22.93 26.03 -10.89
N PRO A 365 -23.21 26.64 -9.70
CA PRO A 365 -22.33 27.62 -9.06
C PRO A 365 -21.73 27.15 -7.71
N ALA A 366 -20.90 28.04 -7.14
CA ALA A 366 -20.15 27.87 -5.90
C ALA A 366 -20.99 27.99 -4.60
N GLU A 367 -20.34 27.53 -3.52
CA GLU A 367 -20.54 27.79 -2.08
C GLU A 367 -21.52 26.91 -1.28
N ALA A 368 -20.99 26.17 -0.29
CA ALA A 368 -21.12 26.51 1.13
C ALA A 368 -20.38 25.51 2.04
N ALA A 369 -19.48 26.03 2.88
CA ALA A 369 -18.86 25.31 3.99
C ALA A 369 -19.91 24.89 5.04
N ARG A 370 -19.79 23.66 5.59
CA ARG A 370 -20.54 23.24 6.78
C ARG A 370 -19.66 22.48 7.77
N ASP A 371 -19.55 23.11 8.93
CA ASP A 371 -19.06 22.64 10.23
C ASP A 371 -19.72 21.31 10.64
N PHE A 372 -18.91 20.30 10.96
CA PHE A 372 -19.37 19.01 11.47
C PHE A 372 -18.70 18.74 12.83
N ARG A 373 -19.42 19.05 13.91
CA ARG A 373 -19.21 18.41 15.22
C ARG A 373 -20.28 17.35 15.43
N PRO A 374 -19.94 16.08 15.68
CA PRO A 374 -20.94 15.10 16.07
C PRO A 374 -21.32 15.30 17.54
N LYS A 375 -22.63 15.38 17.81
CA LYS A 375 -23.23 15.25 19.14
C LYS A 375 -23.72 13.82 19.32
N ASN A 376 -23.17 13.16 20.35
CA ASN A 376 -23.62 11.92 21.00
C ASN A 376 -23.74 10.64 20.15
N LEU A 377 -22.85 9.69 20.50
CA LEU A 377 -22.52 8.43 19.84
C LEU A 377 -23.08 7.24 20.64
N ALA A 378 -24.37 7.23 20.99
CA ALA A 378 -24.92 6.22 21.90
C ALA A 378 -25.96 5.25 21.32
N ASP A 379 -26.63 5.51 20.19
CA ASP A 379 -27.74 4.64 19.75
C ASP A 379 -27.83 4.53 18.22
N LEU A 380 -27.19 3.51 17.62
CA LEU A 380 -27.45 3.08 16.23
C LEU A 380 -27.43 1.55 16.13
N PHE A 381 -28.61 0.95 15.93
CA PHE A 381 -28.91 -0.45 16.24
C PHE A 381 -28.33 -1.47 15.25
N SER A 382 -27.67 -2.48 15.81
CA SER A 382 -27.46 -3.82 15.26
C SER A 382 -28.59 -4.75 15.71
N SER A 383 -28.87 -5.83 14.98
CA SER A 383 -29.88 -6.82 15.40
C SER A 383 -29.32 -8.24 15.35
N ALA A 384 -29.68 -9.06 16.33
CA ALA A 384 -29.40 -10.48 16.33
C ALA A 384 -30.71 -11.26 16.37
N LYS A 385 -30.80 -12.31 15.58
CA LYS A 385 -31.94 -13.22 15.57
C LYS A 385 -31.46 -14.66 15.45
N ILE A 386 -32.15 -15.55 16.13
CA ILE A 386 -31.93 -16.98 16.05
C ILE A 386 -33.24 -17.66 15.64
N THR A 387 -33.15 -18.59 14.69
CA THR A 387 -34.30 -19.32 14.16
C THR A 387 -33.97 -20.79 13.96
N GLN A 388 -34.96 -21.66 14.14
CA GLN A 388 -34.82 -23.06 13.75
C GLN A 388 -35.07 -23.18 12.25
N CYS A 389 -34.19 -23.90 11.56
CA CYS A 389 -34.24 -24.13 10.11
C CYS A 389 -34.52 -25.61 9.79
N GLY A 390 -34.79 -25.91 8.52
CA GLY A 390 -35.05 -27.28 8.06
C GLY A 390 -36.42 -27.85 8.45
N ASP A 391 -36.60 -29.16 8.24
CA ASP A 391 -37.87 -29.86 8.55
C ASP A 391 -37.93 -30.27 10.03
N VAL A 392 -38.46 -29.35 10.84
CA VAL A 392 -38.65 -29.48 12.30
C VAL A 392 -39.49 -30.70 12.70
N SER A 393 -40.36 -31.20 11.80
CA SER A 393 -41.20 -32.36 12.10
C SER A 393 -40.41 -33.66 12.24
N SER A 394 -39.31 -33.77 11.49
CA SER A 394 -38.43 -34.93 11.43
C SER A 394 -37.23 -34.86 12.38
N ALA A 395 -36.88 -33.65 12.85
CA ALA A 395 -35.76 -33.41 13.75
C ALA A 395 -35.93 -34.12 15.10
N ILE A 396 -34.86 -34.78 15.57
CA ILE A 396 -34.83 -35.45 16.88
C ILE A 396 -34.83 -34.43 18.02
N ILE A 397 -34.19 -33.28 17.81
CA ILE A 397 -34.19 -32.15 18.75
C ILE A 397 -35.19 -31.10 18.30
N ASP A 398 -36.10 -30.74 19.22
CA ASP A 398 -37.12 -29.71 19.04
C ASP A 398 -36.87 -28.60 20.06
N PHE A 399 -36.68 -27.36 19.60
CA PHE A 399 -36.39 -26.23 20.48
C PHE A 399 -37.70 -25.55 20.89
N ASP A 400 -37.99 -25.58 22.19
CA ASP A 400 -39.16 -24.90 22.76
C ASP A 400 -38.90 -23.38 22.84
N HIS A 401 -37.64 -22.98 23.04
CA HIS A 401 -37.21 -21.59 23.11
C HIS A 401 -35.78 -21.42 22.58
N LEU A 402 -35.60 -20.43 21.72
CA LEU A 402 -34.30 -19.94 21.26
C LEU A 402 -34.19 -18.47 21.63
N GLU A 403 -33.09 -18.11 22.28
CA GLU A 403 -32.82 -16.75 22.71
C GLU A 403 -31.42 -16.31 22.26
N VAL A 404 -31.27 -15.01 22.01
CA VAL A 404 -29.98 -14.38 21.76
C VAL A 404 -29.79 -13.21 22.71
N THR A 405 -28.62 -13.13 23.33
CA THR A 405 -28.26 -12.05 24.26
C THR A 405 -26.89 -11.46 23.90
N PRO A 406 -26.79 -10.13 23.71
CA PRO A 406 -27.88 -9.16 23.63
C PRO A 406 -28.61 -9.22 22.26
N ALA A 407 -29.91 -8.90 22.24
CA ALA A 407 -30.69 -8.80 21.00
C ALA A 407 -30.22 -7.69 20.04
N SER A 408 -29.43 -6.73 20.56
CA SER A 408 -28.74 -5.67 19.81
C SER A 408 -27.23 -5.77 20.05
N PRO A 409 -26.52 -6.64 19.29
CA PRO A 409 -25.12 -6.96 19.54
C PRO A 409 -24.17 -5.84 19.10
N GLN A 410 -23.33 -5.33 19.98
CA GLN A 410 -22.27 -4.41 19.59
C GLN A 410 -21.00 -5.17 19.20
N ARG A 411 -20.30 -4.69 18.17
CA ARG A 411 -19.01 -5.26 17.76
C ARG A 411 -18.03 -5.21 18.94
N GLY A 412 -17.27 -6.28 19.15
CA GLY A 412 -16.36 -6.43 20.29
C GLY A 412 -17.02 -6.85 21.60
N GLN A 413 -18.33 -7.12 21.61
CA GLN A 413 -18.99 -7.81 22.72
C GLN A 413 -19.44 -9.21 22.28
N PRO A 414 -19.33 -10.22 23.16
CA PRO A 414 -19.81 -11.57 22.87
C PRO A 414 -21.31 -11.58 22.63
N VAL A 415 -21.75 -12.33 21.62
CA VAL A 415 -23.16 -12.63 21.38
C VAL A 415 -23.42 -14.07 21.76
N VAL A 416 -24.33 -14.27 22.72
CA VAL A 416 -24.62 -15.59 23.27
C VAL A 416 -25.95 -16.07 22.73
N PHE A 417 -25.95 -17.26 22.14
CA PHE A 417 -27.15 -17.98 21.72
C PHE A 417 -27.44 -19.09 22.70
N PHE A 418 -28.70 -19.19 23.10
CA PHE A 418 -29.15 -20.21 24.03
C PHE A 418 -30.37 -20.93 23.47
N GLY A 419 -30.34 -22.27 23.53
CA GLY A 419 -31.46 -23.10 23.09
C GLY A 419 -31.86 -24.09 24.16
N ASN A 420 -33.16 -24.11 24.50
CA ASN A 420 -33.75 -25.15 25.32
C ASN A 420 -34.86 -25.87 24.55
N GLY A 421 -35.15 -27.11 24.94
CA GLY A 421 -36.11 -27.90 24.19
C GLY A 421 -36.20 -29.34 24.66
N ASN A 422 -36.69 -30.20 23.77
CA ASN A 422 -36.89 -31.62 24.01
C ASN A 422 -36.18 -32.46 22.96
N SER A 423 -35.43 -33.47 23.41
CA SER A 423 -35.00 -34.57 22.55
C SER A 423 -36.09 -35.64 22.48
N LYS A 424 -36.47 -36.04 21.26
CA LYS A 424 -37.49 -37.07 21.00
C LYS A 424 -36.93 -38.49 21.19
N GLN A 425 -35.62 -38.67 21.15
CA GLN A 425 -34.92 -39.96 21.22
C GLN A 425 -33.61 -39.89 22.04
N ASP A 426 -33.12 -41.05 22.48
CA ASP A 426 -31.78 -41.18 23.07
C ASP A 426 -30.72 -41.18 21.96
N PHE A 427 -29.58 -40.54 22.18
CA PHE A 427 -28.41 -40.65 21.30
C PHE A 427 -27.12 -40.67 22.13
N ALA A 428 -26.13 -41.45 21.66
CA ALA A 428 -24.88 -41.68 22.39
C ALA A 428 -23.84 -40.58 22.12
N SER A 429 -23.75 -40.15 20.87
CA SER A 429 -22.86 -39.08 20.38
C SER A 429 -23.52 -38.35 19.21
N ALA A 430 -23.00 -37.17 18.88
CA ALA A 430 -23.47 -36.34 17.79
C ALA A 430 -22.35 -35.44 17.27
N ASN A 431 -22.41 -35.12 15.97
CA ASN A 431 -21.50 -34.18 15.33
C ASN A 431 -22.27 -32.93 14.89
N PHE A 432 -21.58 -31.81 14.76
CA PHE A 432 -22.14 -30.60 14.16
C PHE A 432 -21.29 -30.12 12.98
N LYS A 433 -21.96 -29.39 12.08
CA LYS A 433 -21.35 -28.58 11.04
C LYS A 433 -21.76 -27.14 11.26
N LEU A 434 -20.76 -26.28 11.26
CA LEU A 434 -20.88 -24.83 11.40
C LEU A 434 -20.50 -24.21 10.06
N GLU A 435 -21.39 -23.42 9.49
CA GLU A 435 -21.11 -22.60 8.30
C GLU A 435 -21.34 -21.14 8.66
N VAL A 436 -20.38 -20.29 8.30
CA VAL A 436 -20.52 -18.84 8.43
C VAL A 436 -20.61 -18.26 7.03
N LYS A 437 -21.67 -17.51 6.77
CA LYS A 437 -21.88 -16.76 5.53
C LYS A 437 -21.90 -15.27 5.84
N LEU A 438 -21.34 -14.50 4.92
CA LEU A 438 -21.41 -13.04 4.92
C LEU A 438 -22.08 -12.60 3.64
N ALA A 439 -23.18 -11.85 3.76
CA ALA A 439 -24.00 -11.42 2.62
C ALA A 439 -24.38 -12.59 1.67
N GLY A 440 -24.69 -13.76 2.25
CA GLY A 440 -25.08 -14.97 1.51
C GLY A 440 -23.92 -15.82 0.95
N THR A 441 -22.66 -15.37 1.04
CA THR A 441 -21.49 -16.14 0.59
C THR A 441 -20.84 -16.87 1.76
N GLN A 442 -20.62 -18.18 1.66
CA GLN A 442 -19.92 -18.95 2.69
C GLN A 442 -18.46 -18.52 2.78
N VAL A 443 -18.07 -17.99 3.93
CA VAL A 443 -16.71 -17.51 4.22
C VAL A 443 -15.94 -18.47 5.12
N PHE A 444 -16.63 -19.34 5.86
CA PHE A 444 -16.00 -20.31 6.74
C PHE A 444 -16.89 -21.54 6.94
N GLY A 445 -16.25 -22.69 7.21
CA GLY A 445 -16.92 -23.94 7.54
C GLY A 445 -16.08 -24.73 8.54
N HIS A 446 -16.72 -25.36 9.52
CA HIS A 446 -16.07 -26.21 10.51
C HIS A 446 -16.96 -27.39 10.88
N THR A 447 -16.35 -28.49 11.31
CA THR A 447 -17.05 -29.67 11.82
C THR A 447 -16.47 -30.06 13.17
N GLY A 448 -17.32 -30.30 14.16
CA GLY A 448 -16.90 -30.65 15.51
C GLY A 448 -17.84 -31.65 16.18
N GLU A 449 -17.46 -32.08 17.38
CA GLU A 449 -18.29 -32.95 18.20
C GLU A 449 -19.29 -32.09 18.98
N LEU A 450 -20.56 -32.47 18.96
CA LEU A 450 -21.62 -31.79 19.69
C LEU A 450 -21.70 -32.24 21.15
N CYS A 451 -20.90 -33.23 21.55
CA CYS A 451 -20.80 -33.69 22.93
C CYS A 451 -19.64 -32.99 23.63
N GLY A 452 -19.95 -32.01 24.49
CA GLY A 452 -18.95 -31.19 25.18
C GLY A 452 -18.64 -29.87 24.47
N ASP A 453 -17.55 -29.23 24.87
CA ASP A 453 -17.17 -27.89 24.41
C ASP A 453 -16.24 -27.96 23.19
N THR A 454 -16.58 -27.24 22.13
CA THR A 454 -15.73 -27.07 20.94
C THR A 454 -15.40 -25.60 20.72
N HIS A 455 -14.11 -25.28 20.71
CA HIS A 455 -13.61 -23.95 20.36
C HIS A 455 -13.28 -23.89 18.87
N VAL A 456 -13.94 -22.99 18.13
CA VAL A 456 -13.78 -22.84 16.68
C VAL A 456 -13.15 -21.49 16.36
N PRO A 457 -11.84 -21.42 16.07
CA PRO A 457 -11.22 -20.17 15.65
C PRO A 457 -11.73 -19.77 14.26
N LEU A 458 -12.19 -18.53 14.12
CA LEU A 458 -12.58 -18.00 12.82
C LEU A 458 -11.32 -17.62 12.00
N PRO A 459 -11.36 -17.72 10.66
CA PRO A 459 -10.23 -17.36 9.82
C PRO A 459 -9.80 -15.91 10.04
N LEU A 460 -8.50 -15.64 9.85
CA LEU A 460 -7.95 -14.29 9.74
C LEU A 460 -8.14 -13.42 10.98
N GLY A 461 -8.23 -14.04 12.17
CA GLY A 461 -8.34 -13.30 13.43
C GLY A 461 -9.70 -12.64 13.67
N LEU A 462 -10.75 -13.03 12.93
CA LEU A 462 -12.12 -12.53 13.10
C LEU A 462 -12.81 -13.01 14.40
N GLY A 463 -12.03 -13.45 15.38
CA GLY A 463 -12.50 -13.98 16.65
C GLY A 463 -12.71 -15.49 16.63
N HIS A 464 -13.70 -15.97 17.39
CA HIS A 464 -13.96 -17.40 17.55
C HIS A 464 -15.43 -17.66 17.88
N ILE A 465 -15.85 -18.91 17.65
CA ILE A 465 -17.16 -19.40 18.04
C ILE A 465 -16.95 -20.56 19.02
N ASP A 466 -17.49 -20.45 20.23
CA ASP A 466 -17.50 -21.53 21.20
C ASP A 466 -18.85 -22.23 21.17
N VAL A 467 -18.85 -23.52 20.86
CA VAL A 467 -20.03 -24.37 20.91
C VAL A 467 -19.98 -25.17 22.21
N HIS A 468 -20.83 -24.81 23.16
CA HIS A 468 -21.09 -25.60 24.37
C HIS A 468 -22.18 -26.61 24.05
N GLY A 469 -21.75 -27.80 23.68
CA GLY A 469 -22.61 -28.91 23.28
C GLY A 469 -23.25 -29.63 24.46
N PHE A 470 -23.88 -30.78 24.17
CA PHE A 470 -24.63 -31.55 25.15
C PHE A 470 -23.75 -32.43 26.05
N ALA A 471 -24.24 -32.72 27.25
CA ALA A 471 -23.68 -33.77 28.10
C ALA A 471 -24.11 -35.16 27.58
N CYS A 472 -23.22 -35.86 26.88
CA CYS A 472 -23.49 -37.17 26.31
C CYS A 472 -23.13 -38.33 27.28
N PRO A 473 -23.85 -39.47 27.24
CA PRO A 473 -24.95 -39.81 26.33
C PRO A 473 -26.27 -39.12 26.71
N MET A 474 -26.94 -38.56 25.71
CA MET A 474 -28.17 -37.79 25.90
C MET A 474 -29.40 -38.71 25.97
N LYS A 475 -30.28 -38.42 26.92
CA LYS A 475 -31.56 -39.12 27.11
C LYS A 475 -32.71 -38.33 26.53
N LYS A 476 -33.72 -39.05 26.04
CA LYS A 476 -35.01 -38.49 25.66
C LYS A 476 -35.58 -37.67 26.82
N GLY A 477 -35.91 -36.42 26.56
CA GLY A 477 -36.40 -35.48 27.57
C GLY A 477 -35.96 -34.05 27.34
N LYS A 478 -36.18 -33.21 28.35
CA LYS A 478 -35.83 -31.78 28.31
C LYS A 478 -34.33 -31.55 28.39
N PHE A 479 -33.83 -30.55 27.66
CA PHE A 479 -32.47 -30.06 27.76
C PHE A 479 -32.43 -28.54 27.86
N SER A 480 -31.34 -28.01 28.42
CA SER A 480 -31.08 -26.59 28.60
C SER A 480 -29.64 -26.19 28.27
N ASP A 481 -28.88 -27.08 27.67
CA ASP A 481 -27.42 -27.01 27.78
C ASP A 481 -26.75 -26.53 26.49
N LEU A 482 -27.51 -26.35 25.40
CA LEU A 482 -26.96 -25.85 24.15
C LEU A 482 -26.75 -24.33 24.24
N LYS A 483 -25.48 -23.94 24.26
CA LYS A 483 -25.06 -22.54 24.24
C LYS A 483 -24.00 -22.34 23.17
N VAL A 484 -24.11 -21.27 22.39
CA VAL A 484 -23.11 -20.90 21.38
C VAL A 484 -22.68 -19.46 21.63
N ASP A 485 -21.40 -19.26 21.92
CA ASP A 485 -20.83 -17.93 22.07
C ASP A 485 -20.17 -17.51 20.75
N VAL A 486 -20.63 -16.41 20.18
CA VAL A 486 -20.06 -15.81 18.98
C VAL A 486 -19.27 -14.58 19.40
N ASN A 487 -17.94 -14.71 19.35
CA ASN A 487 -17.01 -13.67 19.75
C ASN A 487 -16.47 -12.98 18.49
N LEU A 488 -17.09 -11.88 18.09
CA LEU A 488 -16.65 -11.07 16.95
C LEU A 488 -15.92 -9.79 17.45
N PRO A 489 -14.73 -9.48 16.92
CA PRO A 489 -13.98 -8.29 17.32
C PRO A 489 -14.69 -7.00 16.86
N ILE A 490 -14.25 -5.85 17.39
CA ILE A 490 -14.84 -4.53 17.06
C ILE A 490 -14.78 -4.26 15.55
N ILE A 491 -13.75 -4.79 14.90
CA ILE A 491 -13.44 -4.64 13.47
C ILE A 491 -14.17 -5.64 12.56
N ALA A 492 -15.01 -6.51 13.13
CA ALA A 492 -15.81 -7.42 12.30
C ALA A 492 -16.56 -6.59 11.24
N PRO A 493 -16.45 -6.96 9.95
CA PRO A 493 -17.02 -6.23 8.83
C PRO A 493 -18.48 -5.85 9.06
N ALA A 494 -18.88 -4.66 8.64
CA ALA A 494 -20.30 -4.32 8.61
C ALA A 494 -20.99 -5.23 7.58
N GLY A 495 -22.09 -5.88 7.97
CA GLY A 495 -22.78 -6.80 7.08
C GLY A 495 -23.77 -7.71 7.80
N ASN A 496 -24.48 -8.49 6.99
CA ASN A 496 -25.38 -9.53 7.45
C ASN A 496 -24.60 -10.84 7.52
N TYR A 497 -24.36 -11.32 8.73
CA TYR A 497 -23.77 -12.62 8.98
C TYR A 497 -24.89 -13.64 9.17
N GLU A 498 -24.73 -14.80 8.54
CA GLU A 498 -25.55 -15.96 8.78
C GLU A 498 -24.65 -17.07 9.32
N ILE A 499 -24.92 -17.53 10.54
CA ILE A 499 -24.21 -18.64 11.15
C ILE A 499 -25.19 -19.82 11.20
N LEU A 500 -24.95 -20.80 10.34
CA LEU A 500 -25.75 -22.00 10.22
C LEU A 500 -25.09 -23.12 11.01
N LEU A 501 -25.78 -23.61 12.05
CA LEU A 501 -25.37 -24.75 12.84
C LEU A 501 -26.32 -25.92 12.55
N THR A 502 -25.78 -26.98 11.98
CA THR A 502 -26.49 -28.24 11.72
C THR A 502 -25.86 -29.36 12.51
N SER A 503 -26.64 -30.35 12.92
CA SER A 503 -26.12 -31.53 13.62
C SER A 503 -26.75 -32.80 13.11
N ASP A 504 -25.93 -33.85 13.03
CA ASP A 504 -26.31 -35.20 12.67
C ASP A 504 -25.82 -36.17 13.76
N ASP A 505 -26.56 -37.24 14.01
CA ASP A 505 -26.10 -38.34 14.86
C ASP A 505 -25.09 -39.25 14.13
N ASP A 506 -24.55 -40.25 14.81
CA ASP A 506 -23.58 -41.20 14.23
C ASP A 506 -24.14 -42.04 13.07
N SER A 507 -25.46 -42.02 12.86
CA SER A 507 -26.14 -42.67 11.73
C SER A 507 -26.42 -41.72 10.56
N ASN A 508 -25.91 -40.48 10.62
CA ASN A 508 -26.22 -39.37 9.72
C ASN A 508 -27.71 -39.00 9.69
N SER A 509 -28.43 -39.23 10.79
CA SER A 509 -29.79 -38.74 10.96
C SER A 509 -29.76 -37.30 11.49
N PRO A 510 -30.47 -36.35 10.86
CA PRO A 510 -30.43 -34.94 11.26
C PRO A 510 -31.05 -34.75 12.65
N LEU A 511 -30.27 -34.18 13.56
CA LEU A 511 -30.67 -33.89 14.93
C LEU A 511 -31.35 -32.52 15.01
N PHE A 512 -30.70 -31.47 14.50
CA PHE A 512 -31.29 -30.12 14.41
C PHE A 512 -30.60 -29.24 13.36
N CYS A 513 -31.24 -28.11 13.07
CA CYS A 513 -30.71 -27.00 12.28
C CYS A 513 -31.11 -25.68 12.95
N VAL A 514 -30.13 -24.83 13.22
CA VAL A 514 -30.32 -23.47 13.75
C VAL A 514 -29.59 -22.48 12.86
N ASN A 515 -30.29 -21.42 12.48
CA ASN A 515 -29.72 -20.29 11.75
C ASN A 515 -29.70 -19.05 12.63
N VAL A 516 -28.53 -18.45 12.75
CA VAL A 516 -28.30 -17.19 13.45
C VAL A 516 -28.05 -16.10 12.42
N GLU A 517 -28.86 -15.05 12.46
CA GLU A 517 -28.75 -13.86 11.63
C GLU A 517 -28.23 -12.71 12.50
N LEU A 518 -27.09 -12.12 12.13
CA LEU A 518 -26.51 -10.97 12.80
C LEU A 518 -26.38 -9.82 11.80
N ASP A 519 -27.06 -8.72 12.05
CA ASP A 519 -26.91 -7.49 11.29
C ASP A 519 -26.01 -6.51 12.04
N LEU A 520 -24.82 -6.30 11.49
CA LEU A 520 -23.81 -5.38 12.00
C LEU A 520 -23.60 -4.15 11.09
N THR A 521 -24.60 -3.78 10.28
CA THR A 521 -24.46 -2.72 9.26
C THR A 521 -24.38 -1.28 9.78
N SER A 522 -24.72 -1.02 11.04
CA SER A 522 -24.84 0.35 11.60
C SER A 522 -23.52 1.04 12.01
N GLY A 523 -22.50 1.03 11.14
CA GLY A 523 -21.28 1.84 11.30
C GLY A 523 -20.83 2.60 10.05
N ALA A 524 -21.45 2.34 8.91
CA ALA A 524 -21.26 3.06 7.66
C ALA A 524 -22.66 3.21 7.05
N ASP A 525 -22.98 4.38 6.49
CA ASP A 525 -24.20 4.64 5.70
C ASP A 525 -25.50 5.05 6.42
N ASP A 526 -25.45 6.11 7.22
CA ASP A 526 -26.65 6.97 7.37
C ASP A 526 -26.43 8.45 7.01
N ALA A 527 -25.28 8.78 6.41
CA ALA A 527 -25.07 10.06 5.72
C ALA A 527 -25.42 10.01 4.22
N ALA A 528 -25.72 8.82 3.67
CA ALA A 528 -25.77 8.61 2.22
C ALA A 528 -27.05 7.91 1.69
N LYS A 529 -28.22 8.12 2.32
CA LYS A 529 -29.52 7.74 1.70
C LYS A 529 -30.61 8.79 1.91
N LYS A 530 -30.54 9.85 1.11
CA LYS A 530 -31.75 10.40 0.46
C LYS A 530 -31.60 10.18 -1.04
N THR A 531 -31.99 8.99 -1.49
CA THR A 531 -32.13 8.66 -2.91
C THR A 531 -33.33 9.44 -3.48
N HIS A 532 -33.06 10.33 -4.43
CA HIS A 532 -34.05 10.65 -5.45
C HIS A 532 -34.10 9.48 -6.43
N VAL A 533 -35.29 8.89 -6.55
CA VAL A 533 -35.65 7.88 -7.54
C VAL A 533 -35.69 8.55 -8.91
N TYR A 534 -34.94 8.04 -9.88
CA TYR A 534 -35.27 8.17 -11.29
C TYR A 534 -35.64 6.79 -11.82
N GLU A 535 -36.90 6.67 -12.25
CA GLU A 535 -37.46 5.49 -12.90
C GLU A 535 -36.87 5.28 -14.32
N PRO A 536 -36.84 4.04 -14.83
CA PRO A 536 -36.38 3.73 -16.17
C PRO A 536 -37.51 3.97 -17.19
N LEU A 537 -37.27 4.83 -18.18
CA LEU A 537 -38.15 4.90 -19.35
C LEU A 537 -37.67 3.94 -20.44
N SER A 538 -38.48 2.90 -20.63
CA SER A 538 -38.53 2.02 -21.79
C SER A 538 -39.02 2.77 -23.04
N TYR A 539 -38.46 2.39 -24.19
CA TYR A 539 -38.86 2.68 -25.57
C TYR A 539 -40.35 2.99 -25.83
N MET A 540 -40.61 4.15 -26.44
CA MET A 540 -41.38 4.33 -27.69
C MET A 540 -41.03 5.67 -28.35
#